data_AF-X6EP81-F1
#
_entry.id   AF-X6EP81-F1
#
_cell.length_a   1.000
_cell.length_b   1.000
_cell.length_c   1.000
_cell.angle_alpha   90.00
_cell.angle_beta   90.00
_cell.angle_gamma   90.00
#
_symmetry.space_group_name_H-M   'P 1'
#
loop_
_entity.id
_entity.type
_entity.pdbx_description
1 polymer ?
#
loop_
_entity_poly.entity_id
_entity_poly.type
_entity_poly.pdbx_seq_one_letter_code
_entity_poly.pdbx_strand_id
1 'polypeptide(L)' 'MASIQEHYSKIIRHYENAISIQDRLIEHNRQCGLPIEKDEEYLNRLRDALNAARRTLKRSEKWNLSLSNSLKW' A
#
# COMPACT_ATOMS: atom_id res chain seq x y z
N MET A 1 -13.33 -12.84 12.80
CA MET A 1 -12.08 -12.88 12.00
C MET A 1 -12.30 -11.98 10.79
N ALA A 2 -11.58 -10.86 10.70
CA ALA A 2 -11.65 -9.98 9.52
C ALA A 2 -11.18 -10.76 8.29
N SER A 3 -11.82 -10.57 7.15
CA SER A 3 -11.40 -11.27 5.93
C SER A 3 -10.00 -10.81 5.50
N ILE A 4 -9.26 -11.66 4.80
CA ILE A 4 -7.96 -11.29 4.21
C ILE A 4 -8.09 -9.99 3.39
N GLN A 5 -9.22 -9.84 2.69
CA GLN A 5 -9.54 -8.64 1.91
C GLN A 5 -9.62 -7.39 2.78
N GLU A 6 -10.34 -7.46 3.90
CA GLU A 6 -10.49 -6.36 4.86
C GLU A 6 -9.15 -5.95 5.48
N HIS A 7 -8.32 -6.93 5.83
CA HIS A 7 -7.00 -6.70 6.40
C HIS A 7 -6.07 -5.99 5.41
N TYR A 8 -5.98 -6.47 4.16
CA TYR A 8 -5.15 -5.85 3.14
C TYR A 8 -5.69 -4.48 2.70
N SER A 9 -7.01 -4.29 2.69
CA SER A 9 -7.62 -2.97 2.42
C SER A 9 -7.21 -1.94 3.49
N LYS A 10 -7.20 -2.35 4.76
CA LYS A 10 -6.74 -1.49 5.86
C LYS A 10 -5.24 -1.16 5.74
N ILE A 11 -4.41 -2.16 5.42
CA ILE A 11 -2.96 -1.97 5.20
C ILE A 11 -2.71 -0.99 4.05
N ILE A 12 -3.42 -1.16 2.93
CA ILE A 12 -3.32 -0.26 1.77
C ILE A 12 -3.60 1.18 2.19
N ARG A 13 -4.70 1.41 2.92
CA ARG A 13 -5.05 2.75 3.42
C ARG A 13 -3.98 3.35 4.34
N HIS A 14 -3.34 2.54 5.19
CA HIS A 14 -2.24 2.99 6.04
C HIS A 14 -1.02 3.42 5.22
N TYR A 15 -0.65 2.65 4.19
CA TYR A 15 0.46 3.03 3.31
C TYR A 15 0.14 4.28 2.48
N GLU A 16 -1.08 4.43 1.98
CA GLU A 16 -1.51 5.63 1.25
C GLU A 16 -1.40 6.89 2.14
N ASN A 17 -1.84 6.79 3.40
CA ASN A 17 -1.68 7.87 4.36
C ASN A 17 -0.20 8.16 4.65
N ALA A 18 0.62 7.13 4.86
CA ALA A 18 2.05 7.30 5.13
C ALA A 18 2.79 7.96 3.96
N ILE A 19 2.47 7.57 2.73
CA ILE A 19 2.99 8.19 1.50
C ILE A 19 2.59 9.66 1.44
N SER A 20 1.32 9.98 1.69
CA SER A 20 0.83 11.37 1.69
C SER A 20 1.57 12.24 2.72
N ILE A 21 1.80 11.72 3.92
CA ILE A 21 2.56 12.44 4.96
C ILE A 21 4.02 12.62 4.53
N GLN A 22 4.66 11.58 4.01
CA GLN A 22 6.05 11.61 3.60
C GLN A 22 6.29 12.56 2.42
N ASP A 23 5.40 12.57 1.43
CA ASP A 23 5.45 13.51 0.30
C ASP A 23 5.40 14.97 0.80
N ARG A 24 4.53 15.28 1.77
CA ARG A 24 4.45 16.63 2.37
C ARG A 24 5.70 17.00 3.18
N LEU A 25 6.30 16.02 3.86
CA LEU A 25 7.53 16.22 4.61
C LEU A 25 8.72 16.48 3.68
N ILE A 26 8.84 15.75 2.58
CA ILE A 26 9.86 15.98 1.55
C ILE A 26 9.72 17.38 0.97
N GLU A 27 8.50 17.79 0.61
CA GLU A 27 8.27 19.11 0.04
C GLU A 27 8.64 20.23 1.03
N HIS A 28 8.26 20.08 2.31
CA HIS A 28 8.67 21.01 3.36
C HIS A 28 10.20 21.06 3.53
N ASN A 29 10.86 19.90 3.61
CA ASN A 29 12.31 19.82 3.77
C ASN A 29 13.04 20.44 2.57
N ARG A 30 12.54 20.21 1.34
CA ARG A 30 13.05 20.83 0.12
C ARG A 30 12.95 22.36 0.17
N GLN A 31 11.80 22.90 0.60
CA GLN A 31 11.60 24.34 0.75
C GLN A 31 12.54 24.96 1.80
N CYS A 32 12.86 24.22 2.86
CA CYS A 32 13.81 24.63 3.88
C CYS A 32 15.28 24.39 3.50
N GLY A 33 15.58 23.84 2.31
CA GLY A 33 16.94 23.49 1.89
C GLY A 33 17.58 22.37 2.73
N LEU A 34 16.75 21.53 3.37
CA LEU A 34 17.19 20.38 4.15
C LEU A 34 17.46 19.18 3.22
N PRO A 35 18.38 18.27 3.59
CA PRO A 35 18.60 17.04 2.83
C PRO A 35 17.35 16.16 2.80
N ILE A 36 16.97 15.67 1.61
CA ILE A 36 15.75 14.87 1.40
C ILE A 36 16.04 13.45 0.89
N GLU A 37 17.30 13.06 0.66
CA GLU A 37 17.62 11.78 0.00
C GLU A 37 17.11 10.56 0.78
N LYS A 38 17.26 10.58 2.11
CA LYS A 38 16.73 9.52 2.98
C LYS A 38 15.21 9.50 3.01
N ASP A 39 14.59 10.67 2.93
CA ASP A 39 13.14 10.81 2.92
C ASP A 39 12.54 10.28 1.61
N GLU A 40 13.19 10.56 0.48
CA GLU A 40 12.85 10.03 -0.85
C GLU A 40 13.08 8.51 -0.93
N GLU A 41 14.16 8.00 -0.34
CA GLU A 41 14.41 6.55 -0.25
C GLU A 41 13.30 5.86 0.57
N TYR A 42 12.93 6.44 1.72
CA TYR A 42 11.86 5.91 2.54
C TYR A 42 10.50 5.95 1.83
N LEU A 43 10.20 7.03 1.12
CA LEU A 43 9.00 7.15 0.28
C LEU A 43 8.92 6.04 -0.77
N ASN A 44 10.04 5.72 -1.44
CA ASN A 44 10.09 4.63 -2.40
C ASN A 44 9.80 3.26 -1.75
N ARG A 45 10.36 3.00 -0.57
CA ARG A 45 10.06 1.78 0.20
C ARG A 45 8.58 1.68 0.59
N LEU A 46 7.94 2.80 0.96
CA LEU A 46 6.50 2.84 1.22
C LEU A 46 5.67 2.51 -0.02
N ARG A 47 6.06 3.04 -1.18
CA ARG A 47 5.40 2.75 -2.48
C ARG A 47 5.54 1.28 -2.87
N ASP A 48 6.72 0.69 -2.66
CA ASP A 48 6.95 -0.74 -2.90
C ASP A 48 6.09 -1.64 -2.00
N ALA A 49 6.00 -1.29 -0.72
CA ALA A 49 5.15 -2.00 0.23
C ALA A 49 3.66 -1.89 -0.10
N LEU A 50 3.18 -0.69 -0.49
CA LEU A 50 1.82 -0.48 -0.99
C LEU A 50 1.53 -1.36 -2.21
N ASN A 51 2.45 -1.40 -3.17
CA ASN A 51 2.32 -2.21 -4.37
C ASN A 51 2.29 -3.71 -4.04
N ALA A 52 3.08 -4.17 -3.08
CA ALA A 52 3.04 -5.54 -2.59
C ALA A 52 1.67 -5.86 -1.97
N ALA A 53 1.15 -4.99 -1.09
CA ALA A 53 -0.16 -5.16 -0.48
C ALA A 53 -1.30 -5.23 -1.52
N ARG A 54 -1.28 -4.33 -2.52
CA ARG A 54 -2.25 -4.33 -3.64
C ARG A 54 -2.18 -5.62 -4.46
N ARG A 55 -0.97 -6.12 -4.76
CA ARG A 55 -0.80 -7.40 -5.47
C ARG A 55 -1.37 -8.57 -4.68
N THR A 56 -1.18 -8.60 -3.36
CA THR A 56 -1.71 -9.68 -2.52
C THR A 56 -3.23 -9.62 -2.43
N LEU A 57 -3.81 -8.43 -2.27
CA LEU A 57 -5.27 -8.23 -2.30
C LEU A 57 -5.88 -8.76 -3.61
N LYS A 58 -5.37 -8.29 -4.76
CA LYS A 58 -5.82 -8.72 -6.09
C LYS A 58 -5.72 -10.24 -6.27
N ARG A 59 -4.66 -10.86 -5.73
CA ARG A 59 -4.49 -12.32 -5.76
C ARG A 59 -5.61 -12.98 -4.95
N SER A 60 -5.85 -12.53 -3.72
CA SER A 60 -6.89 -13.09 -2.85
C SER A 60 -8.30 -12.99 -3.47
N GLU A 61 -8.60 -11.88 -4.15
CA GLU A 61 -9.87 -11.70 -4.88
C GLU A 61 -10.00 -12.70 -6.04
N LYS A 62 -8.92 -12.91 -6.80
CA LYS A 62 -8.90 -13.90 -7.89
C LYS A 62 -9.15 -15.33 -7.38
N TRP A 63 -8.52 -15.71 -6.27
CA TRP A 63 -8.72 -17.03 -5.65
C TRP A 63 -10.18 -17.22 -5.19
N ASN A 64 -10.76 -16.21 -4.52
CA ASN A 64 -12.15 -16.26 -4.08
C ASN A 64 -13.14 -16.41 -5.25
N LEU A 65 -12.92 -15.67 -6.35
CA LEU A 65 -13.75 -15.78 -7.55
C LEU A 65 -13.66 -17.20 -8.16
N SER A 66 -12.45 -17.75 -8.27
CA SER A 66 -12.23 -19.11 -8.78
C SER A 66 -12.93 -20.16 -7.92
N LEU A 67 -12.81 -20.05 -6.59
CA LEU A 67 -13.43 -20.99 -5.66
C LEU A 67 -14.96 -20.94 -5.76
N SER A 68 -15.53 -19.74 -5.88
CA SER A 68 -16.99 -19.55 -6.00
C SER A 68 -17.56 -20.14 -7.30
N ASN A 69 -16.78 -20.14 -8.39
CA ASN A 69 -17.20 -20.69 -9.67
C ASN A 69 -17.09 -22.23 -9.71
N SER A 70 -16.15 -22.82 -8.96
CA SER A 70 -16.00 -24.27 -8.85
C SER A 70 -17.07 -24.94 -7.98
N LEU A 71 -17.73 -24.19 -7.09
CA LEU A 71 -18.78 -24.68 -6.18
C LEU A 71 -20.21 -24.53 -6.75
N LYS A 72 -20.36 -24.06 -7.99
CA LYS A 72 -21.66 -23.84 -8.66
C LYS A 72 -22.11 -25.00 -9.57
N TRP A 73 -21.54 -26.19 -9.40
CA TRP A 73 -21.92 -27.43 -10.10
C TRP A 73 -22.44 -28.46 -9.10
#